data_AF-A0A137Q0F5-F1
#
_entry.id   AF-A0A137Q0F5-F1
#
_cell.length_a   1.000
_cell.length_b   1.000
_cell.length_c   1.000
_cell.angle_alpha   90.00
_cell.angle_beta   90.00
_cell.angle_gamma   90.00
#
_symmetry.space_group_name_H-M   'P 1'
#
loop_
_entity.id
_entity.type
_entity.pdbx_description
1 polymer ?
#
loop_
_entity_poly.entity_id
_entity_poly.type
_entity_poly.pdbx_seq_one_letter_code
_entity_poly.pdbx_strand_id
1 'polypeptide(L)'
;MHEQSQAHWRDTPTLPDVPSPTPTLENPIFSPVPYSPPRSRSAAPQRRVRLASEFIRSDFWFHDGNVVIIAGPAAFKVHRGQLERHSEVFLGLFALPQPPLQDQDLVDGCPSVEFHDAPSDVFYFLSALYDGLYFKFPRANDFPAIAAVLRLATKYMVEPLRIRCLHRLHLDWPPSLQGWDQREAAATDESGRYLPRDTCPHPILVIHLALEMGVPTILPAAFYDLSRYGPSKILTGASKPLVAYDIIVGKSTVEQAEDSQPVVTAHTTSRMVQFSHALLCKTLRGREASQRFIATFLARELYNRQPATDCLNKHNPATLVQCTESFYYIMLNVLRSVGGIAHGRDADPLFTLVQALEMLSRTDFTTADSAGGETNVGGGEGGASVGQKRCGLRMCSMCKVDFAKAIARAREEVWGLLPTWFELA
;
A
#
# COMPACT_ATOMS: atom_id res chain seq x y z
N MET A 1 2.77 58.08 37.59
CA MET A 1 1.43 58.67 37.45
C MET A 1 0.80 58.01 36.23
N HIS A 2 0.03 56.93 36.42
CA HIS A 2 -1.44 56.92 36.54
C HIS A 2 -2.10 57.14 35.17
N GLU A 3 -3.06 56.36 34.67
CA GLU A 3 -3.97 55.30 35.15
C GLU A 3 -4.41 54.52 33.88
N GLN A 4 -4.43 53.19 33.84
CA GLN A 4 -5.58 52.31 34.13
C GLN A 4 -6.91 52.70 33.45
N SER A 5 -7.38 51.84 32.55
CA SER A 5 -8.79 51.71 32.19
C SER A 5 -9.21 50.25 32.39
N GLN A 6 -10.21 50.06 33.24
CA GLN A 6 -10.87 48.79 33.58
C GLN A 6 -12.12 48.59 32.71
N ALA A 7 -12.40 47.34 32.34
CA ALA A 7 -13.76 46.75 32.24
C ALA A 7 -13.56 45.24 31.94
N HIS A 8 -13.58 44.34 32.92
CA HIS A 8 -14.73 43.74 33.61
C HIS A 8 -15.62 42.87 32.70
N TRP A 9 -15.35 41.55 32.69
CA TRP A 9 -16.35 40.49 32.51
C TRP A 9 -16.05 39.38 33.51
N ARG A 10 -17.09 39.01 34.26
CA ARG A 10 -17.07 38.04 35.36
C ARG A 10 -17.45 36.64 34.87
N ASP A 11 -17.14 35.68 35.75
CA ASP A 11 -17.76 34.36 35.96
C ASP A 11 -17.20 33.15 35.19
N THR A 12 -16.16 32.55 35.78
CA THR A 12 -15.79 31.13 35.63
C THR A 12 -16.15 30.37 36.92
N PRO A 13 -16.81 29.20 36.84
CA PRO A 13 -17.23 28.44 38.01
C PRO A 13 -16.07 27.67 38.67
N THR A 14 -16.02 27.77 40.00
CA THR A 14 -15.07 27.15 40.93
C THR A 14 -15.31 25.64 41.12
N LEU A 15 -14.25 24.83 41.00
CA LEU A 15 -14.20 23.44 41.45
C LEU A 15 -13.92 23.38 42.96
N PRO A 16 -14.51 22.43 43.71
CA PRO A 16 -14.26 22.32 45.14
C PRO A 16 -12.97 21.55 45.48
N ASP A 17 -12.26 22.08 46.48
CA ASP A 17 -11.04 21.55 47.09
C ASP A 17 -11.21 20.15 47.69
N VAL A 18 -10.23 19.28 47.42
CA VAL A 18 -10.08 17.96 48.05
C VAL A 18 -9.10 18.09 49.22
N PRO A 19 -9.50 17.80 50.47
CA PRO A 19 -8.58 17.75 51.60
C PRO A 19 -7.92 16.37 51.71
N SER A 20 -6.59 16.36 51.80
CA SER A 20 -5.80 15.20 52.21
C SER A 20 -5.70 15.12 53.74
N PRO A 21 -5.92 13.94 54.35
CA PRO A 21 -5.35 13.64 55.67
C PRO A 21 -4.48 12.38 55.69
N THR A 22 -3.48 12.47 56.56
CA THR A 22 -2.40 11.55 56.94
C THR A 22 -2.87 10.20 57.52
N PRO A 23 -1.99 9.18 57.59
CA PRO A 23 -2.36 7.80 57.91
C PRO A 23 -2.37 7.55 59.42
N THR A 24 -3.47 7.00 59.94
CA THR A 24 -3.57 6.42 61.29
C THR A 24 -3.43 4.90 61.20
N LEU A 25 -2.46 4.37 61.97
CA LEU A 25 -2.23 2.95 62.22
C LEU A 25 -3.30 2.42 63.18
N GLU A 26 -4.21 1.58 62.69
CA GLU A 26 -5.03 0.71 63.54
C GLU A 26 -5.00 -0.72 62.99
N ASN A 27 -4.44 -1.63 63.80
CA ASN A 27 -4.43 -3.07 63.57
C ASN A 27 -5.81 -3.66 63.87
N PRO A 28 -6.44 -4.41 62.93
CA PRO A 28 -7.57 -5.26 63.27
C PRO A 28 -7.09 -6.68 63.61
N ILE A 29 -7.62 -7.14 64.74
CA ILE A 29 -7.45 -8.44 65.38
C ILE A 29 -7.84 -9.59 64.44
N PHE A 30 -6.93 -10.55 64.27
CA PHE A 30 -7.18 -11.82 63.56
C PHE A 30 -8.14 -12.70 64.38
N SER A 31 -9.32 -12.99 63.82
CA SER A 31 -10.20 -14.09 64.27
C SER A 31 -9.99 -15.31 63.36
N PRO A 32 -9.78 -16.52 63.90
CA PRO A 32 -9.47 -17.70 63.10
C PRO A 32 -10.73 -18.25 62.41
N VAL A 33 -10.67 -18.36 61.09
CA VAL A 33 -11.72 -19.01 60.26
C VAL A 33 -11.42 -20.52 60.22
N PRO A 34 -12.41 -21.41 60.46
CA PRO A 34 -12.19 -22.84 60.59
C PRO A 34 -11.77 -23.51 59.27
N TYR A 35 -10.74 -24.35 59.38
CA TYR A 35 -10.19 -25.20 58.33
C TYR A 35 -11.25 -26.14 57.76
N SER A 36 -11.58 -25.97 56.48
CA SER A 36 -12.39 -26.92 55.70
C SER A 36 -11.46 -27.86 54.94
N PRO A 37 -11.58 -29.19 55.06
CA PRO A 37 -10.72 -30.11 54.33
C PRO A 37 -11.02 -30.02 52.82
N PRO A 38 -10.01 -30.16 51.95
CA PRO A 38 -10.23 -30.09 50.51
C PRO A 38 -11.08 -31.29 50.07
N ARG A 39 -12.20 -30.99 49.39
CA ARG A 39 -12.98 -31.99 48.64
C ARG A 39 -12.06 -32.74 47.69
N SER A 40 -12.02 -34.06 47.84
CA SER A 40 -11.25 -34.96 47.00
C SER A 40 -11.69 -34.92 45.54
N ARG A 41 -10.72 -35.06 44.63
CA ARG A 41 -10.81 -35.44 43.22
C ARG A 41 -11.34 -34.38 42.25
N SER A 42 -10.47 -33.43 41.92
CA SER A 42 -10.42 -32.91 40.55
C SER A 42 -9.80 -34.01 39.67
N ALA A 43 -10.54 -34.47 38.66
CA ALA A 43 -10.08 -35.45 37.70
C ALA A 43 -8.84 -34.93 36.95
N ALA A 44 -7.82 -35.77 36.80
CA ALA A 44 -6.67 -35.48 35.94
C ALA A 44 -7.16 -35.17 34.50
N PRO A 45 -6.55 -34.21 33.79
CA PRO A 45 -6.92 -33.93 32.41
C PRO A 45 -6.76 -35.21 31.58
N GLN A 46 -7.84 -35.65 30.94
CA GLN A 46 -7.84 -36.84 30.09
C GLN A 46 -7.00 -36.55 28.84
N ARG A 47 -5.94 -37.35 28.68
CA ARG A 47 -4.98 -37.37 27.56
C ARG A 47 -5.69 -37.49 26.22
N ARG A 48 -5.44 -36.56 25.28
CA ARG A 48 -6.04 -36.61 23.94
C ARG A 48 -4.95 -36.85 22.91
N VAL A 49 -4.70 -38.12 22.59
CA VAL A 49 -3.91 -38.47 21.39
C VAL A 49 -4.72 -38.04 20.18
N ARG A 50 -4.32 -36.95 19.52
CA ARG A 50 -4.97 -36.49 18.29
C ARG A 50 -4.36 -37.22 17.11
N LEU A 51 -5.20 -37.82 16.29
CA LEU A 51 -4.74 -38.50 15.09
C LEU A 51 -4.34 -37.45 14.04
N ALA A 52 -3.24 -37.69 13.33
CA ALA A 52 -2.81 -36.78 12.27
C ALA A 52 -3.80 -36.73 11.09
N SER A 53 -4.81 -37.61 11.04
CA SER A 53 -5.94 -37.54 10.11
C SER A 53 -7.00 -36.50 10.50
N GLU A 54 -6.94 -35.96 11.73
CA GLU A 54 -7.84 -34.90 12.19
C GLU A 54 -7.48 -33.52 11.61
N PHE A 55 -6.31 -33.40 10.99
CA PHE A 55 -5.77 -32.14 10.48
C PHE A 55 -5.61 -32.19 8.97
N ILE A 56 -5.78 -31.03 8.35
CA ILE A 56 -5.40 -30.84 6.96
C ILE A 56 -3.88 -30.76 6.90
N ARG A 57 -3.28 -31.74 6.22
CA ARG A 57 -1.83 -31.81 6.04
C ARG A 57 -1.42 -31.01 4.82
N SER A 58 -0.28 -30.34 4.95
CA SER A 58 0.42 -29.75 3.81
C SER A 58 1.60 -30.62 3.39
N ASP A 59 2.28 -30.21 2.31
CA ASP A 59 3.51 -30.84 1.85
C ASP A 59 4.67 -30.74 2.87
N PHE A 60 4.58 -29.86 3.87
CA PHE A 60 5.50 -29.82 5.02
C PHE A 60 5.16 -30.92 6.03
N TRP A 61 5.39 -32.17 5.62
CA TRP A 61 5.25 -33.35 6.45
C TRP A 61 6.48 -34.25 6.32
N PHE A 62 7.56 -33.89 7.01
CA PHE A 62 8.83 -34.62 6.90
C PHE A 62 8.78 -35.94 7.67
N HIS A 63 9.26 -37.02 7.05
CA HIS A 63 9.28 -38.35 7.65
C HIS A 63 10.11 -38.40 8.95
N ASP A 64 11.22 -37.67 8.96
CA ASP A 64 12.19 -37.48 10.04
C ASP A 64 11.93 -36.24 10.89
N GLY A 65 10.83 -35.54 10.64
CA GLY A 65 10.39 -34.41 11.46
C GLY A 65 10.15 -34.85 12.90
N ASN A 66 10.59 -34.02 13.85
CA ASN A 66 10.61 -34.33 15.27
C ASN A 66 9.71 -33.41 16.12
N VAL A 67 8.95 -32.52 15.48
CA VAL A 67 7.93 -31.68 16.10
C VAL A 67 6.77 -31.45 15.13
N VAL A 68 5.54 -31.40 15.63
CA VAL A 68 4.34 -31.06 14.85
C VAL A 68 3.84 -29.69 15.25
N ILE A 69 3.78 -28.75 14.30
CA ILE A 69 3.12 -27.46 14.49
C ILE A 69 1.65 -27.62 14.11
N ILE A 70 0.74 -27.20 14.99
CA ILE A 70 -0.70 -27.15 14.74
C ILE A 70 -1.09 -25.69 14.59
N ALA A 71 -1.67 -25.31 13.45
CA ALA A 71 -2.21 -23.97 13.22
C ALA A 71 -3.69 -24.10 12.83
N GLY A 72 -4.58 -23.92 13.81
CA GLY A 72 -6.01 -24.15 13.65
C GLY A 72 -6.32 -25.55 13.08
N PRO A 73 -6.96 -25.66 11.89
CA PRO A 73 -7.29 -26.94 11.27
C PRO A 73 -6.12 -27.61 10.52
N ALA A 74 -4.96 -26.97 10.42
CA ALA A 74 -3.81 -27.50 9.69
C ALA A 74 -2.69 -27.97 10.63
N ALA A 75 -1.91 -28.95 10.18
CA ALA A 75 -0.73 -29.42 10.89
C ALA A 75 0.47 -29.60 9.95
N PHE A 76 1.66 -29.38 10.50
CA PHE A 76 2.94 -29.39 9.79
C PHE A 76 3.96 -30.18 10.60
N LYS A 77 4.51 -31.26 10.05
CA LYS A 77 5.55 -32.06 10.73
C LYS A 77 6.92 -31.60 10.23
N VAL A 78 7.70 -30.99 11.13
CA VAL A 78 8.94 -30.25 10.81
C VAL A 78 10.08 -30.58 11.76
N HIS A 79 11.25 -30.02 11.50
CA HIS A 79 12.45 -30.14 12.33
C HIS A 79 12.55 -28.98 13.31
N ARG A 80 12.57 -29.30 14.61
CA ARG A 80 12.80 -28.35 15.71
C ARG A 80 14.06 -27.51 15.48
N GLY A 81 15.17 -28.14 15.11
CA GLY A 81 16.44 -27.45 14.89
C GLY A 81 16.39 -26.41 13.78
N GLN A 82 15.52 -26.58 12.77
CA GLN A 82 15.35 -25.57 11.71
C GLN A 82 14.69 -24.30 12.25
N LEU A 83 13.71 -24.44 13.15
CA LEU A 83 13.03 -23.31 13.79
C LEU A 83 13.97 -22.59 14.76
N GLU A 84 14.69 -23.33 15.60
CA GLU A 84 15.65 -22.79 16.58
C GLU A 84 16.80 -22.04 15.90
N ARG A 85 17.32 -22.56 14.79
CA ARG A 85 18.42 -21.94 14.04
C ARG A 85 18.06 -20.55 13.52
N HIS A 86 16.80 -20.35 13.14
CA HIS A 86 16.36 -19.13 12.47
C HIS A 86 15.64 -18.14 13.38
N SER A 87 15.20 -18.57 14.57
CA SER A 87 14.44 -17.73 15.49
C SER A 87 14.82 -17.99 16.94
N GLU A 88 15.27 -16.93 17.63
CA GLU A 88 15.56 -16.95 19.07
C GLU A 88 14.33 -17.25 19.92
N VAL A 89 13.12 -16.88 19.44
CA VAL A 89 11.86 -17.16 20.12
C VAL A 89 11.64 -18.67 20.24
N PHE A 90 11.79 -19.40 19.14
CA PHE A 90 11.71 -20.86 19.14
C PHE A 90 12.84 -21.51 19.93
N LEU A 91 14.08 -20.98 19.86
CA LEU A 91 15.17 -21.46 20.70
C LEU A 91 14.82 -21.38 22.18
N GLY A 92 14.29 -20.24 22.64
CA GLY A 92 13.83 -20.07 24.01
C GLY A 92 12.64 -20.97 24.36
N LEU A 93 11.63 -21.04 23.49
CA LEU A 93 10.43 -21.87 23.67
C LEU A 93 10.79 -23.33 23.89
N PHE A 94 11.72 -23.85 23.11
CA PHE A 94 12.11 -25.25 23.14
C PHE A 94 13.19 -25.57 24.17
N ALA A 95 13.87 -24.56 24.73
CA ALA A 95 14.78 -24.72 25.86
C ALA A 95 14.06 -24.93 27.20
N LEU A 96 12.77 -24.57 27.28
CA LEU A 96 11.97 -24.78 28.49
C LEU A 96 11.80 -26.29 28.79
N PRO A 97 11.86 -26.70 30.06
CA PRO A 97 11.61 -28.08 30.45
C PRO A 97 10.22 -28.53 29.96
N GLN A 98 10.21 -29.51 29.05
CA GLN A 98 8.97 -30.11 28.58
C GLN A 98 8.52 -31.21 29.58
N PRO A 99 7.22 -31.42 29.76
CA PRO A 99 6.72 -32.58 30.48
C PRO A 99 7.32 -33.88 29.91
N PRO A 100 7.41 -34.97 30.68
CA PRO A 100 7.75 -36.27 30.13
C PRO A 100 6.88 -36.58 28.90
N LEU A 101 7.43 -37.24 27.86
CA LEU A 101 6.69 -37.59 26.63
C LEU A 101 5.36 -38.31 26.88
N GLN A 102 5.24 -38.99 28.02
CA GLN A 102 4.04 -39.70 28.47
C GLN A 102 2.89 -38.76 28.81
N ASP A 103 3.20 -37.50 29.16
CA ASP A 103 2.28 -36.46 29.59
C ASP A 103 2.06 -35.38 28.51
N GLN A 104 2.64 -35.54 27.32
CA GLN A 104 2.49 -34.61 26.20
C GLN A 104 1.38 -35.06 25.23
N ASP A 105 0.71 -34.08 24.62
CA ASP A 105 -0.16 -34.30 23.48
C ASP A 105 0.68 -34.57 22.23
N LEU A 106 0.65 -35.84 21.79
CA LEU A 106 1.41 -36.31 20.63
C LEU A 106 0.54 -36.33 19.38
N VAL A 107 1.14 -35.93 18.25
CA VAL A 107 0.59 -36.09 16.92
C VAL A 107 1.61 -36.84 16.08
N ASP A 108 1.22 -37.98 15.50
CA ASP A 108 2.11 -38.84 14.71
C ASP A 108 3.41 -39.22 15.46
N GLY A 109 3.28 -39.51 16.76
CA GLY A 109 4.39 -39.88 17.65
C GLY A 109 5.32 -38.72 18.04
N CYS A 110 5.04 -37.50 17.62
CA CYS A 110 5.88 -36.33 17.89
C CYS A 110 5.20 -35.34 18.86
N PRO A 111 5.97 -34.63 19.70
CA PRO A 111 5.47 -33.47 20.44
C PRO A 111 4.79 -32.47 19.50
N SER A 112 3.66 -31.93 19.95
CA SER A 112 2.95 -30.90 19.20
C SER A 112 3.06 -29.51 19.84
N VAL A 113 3.06 -28.48 19.00
CA VAL A 113 3.10 -27.07 19.40
C VAL A 113 1.98 -26.34 18.69
N GLU A 114 1.12 -25.66 19.44
CA GLU A 114 0.02 -24.89 18.88
C GLU A 114 0.48 -23.48 18.50
N PHE A 115 0.26 -23.11 17.24
CA PHE A 115 0.41 -21.76 16.71
C PHE A 115 -0.97 -21.14 16.59
N HIS A 116 -1.13 -19.95 17.15
CA HIS A 116 -2.37 -19.16 17.04
C HIS A 116 -2.40 -18.29 15.77
N ASP A 117 -1.71 -18.73 14.72
CA ASP A 117 -1.57 -18.01 13.46
C ASP A 117 -2.39 -18.67 12.35
N ALA A 118 -2.63 -17.93 11.27
CA ALA A 118 -3.36 -18.46 10.13
C ALA A 118 -2.60 -19.64 9.48
N PRO A 119 -3.29 -20.73 9.11
CA PRO A 119 -2.66 -21.89 8.47
C PRO A 119 -1.80 -21.55 7.25
N SER A 120 -2.29 -20.63 6.40
CA SER A 120 -1.54 -20.17 5.22
C SER A 120 -0.29 -19.40 5.58
N ASP A 121 -0.34 -18.62 6.67
CA ASP A 121 0.80 -17.81 7.07
C ASP A 121 1.92 -18.71 7.58
N VAL A 122 1.58 -19.74 8.35
CA VAL A 122 2.51 -20.79 8.80
C VAL A 122 3.09 -21.56 7.62
N PHE A 123 2.27 -21.94 6.64
CA PHE A 123 2.76 -22.61 5.42
C PHE A 123 3.83 -21.78 4.70
N TYR A 124 3.53 -20.52 4.36
CA TYR A 124 4.48 -19.66 3.64
C TYR A 124 5.74 -19.36 4.45
N PHE A 125 5.61 -19.20 5.76
CA PHE A 125 6.76 -19.02 6.65
C PHE A 125 7.66 -20.26 6.69
N LEU A 126 7.09 -21.46 6.79
CA LEU A 126 7.84 -22.70 6.72
C LEU A 126 8.51 -22.87 5.34
N SER A 127 7.80 -22.59 4.23
CA SER A 127 8.43 -22.57 2.90
C SER A 127 9.63 -21.62 2.85
N ALA A 128 9.50 -20.43 3.42
CA ALA A 128 10.61 -19.47 3.45
C ALA A 128 11.80 -19.93 4.31
N LEU A 129 11.57 -20.72 5.36
CA LEU A 129 12.63 -21.27 6.22
C LEU A 129 13.35 -22.47 5.61
N TYR A 130 12.64 -23.31 4.86
CA TYR A 130 13.21 -24.53 4.24
C TYR A 130 13.75 -24.26 2.84
N ASP A 131 12.92 -23.66 1.98
CA ASP A 131 13.21 -23.49 0.56
C ASP A 131 13.76 -22.09 0.24
N GLY A 132 13.71 -21.18 1.23
CA GLY A 132 14.07 -19.78 1.06
C GLY A 132 12.95 -18.96 0.41
N LEU A 133 13.01 -17.65 0.61
CA LEU A 133 12.08 -16.71 -0.02
C LEU A 133 12.68 -16.18 -1.33
N TYR A 134 12.39 -16.83 -2.45
CA TYR A 134 12.92 -16.50 -3.78
C TYR A 134 11.82 -16.11 -4.77
N PHE A 135 11.92 -14.92 -5.35
CA PHE A 135 11.00 -14.42 -6.36
C PHE A 135 11.77 -14.18 -7.66
N LYS A 136 11.95 -15.22 -8.48
CA LYS A 136 12.72 -15.11 -9.74
C LYS A 136 12.10 -14.10 -10.70
N PHE A 137 10.77 -14.10 -10.78
CA PHE A 137 9.97 -13.12 -11.50
C PHE A 137 8.85 -12.67 -10.58
N PRO A 138 9.00 -11.53 -9.90
CA PRO A 138 8.02 -11.12 -8.91
C PRO A 138 6.66 -10.81 -9.51
N ARG A 139 5.60 -11.35 -8.88
CA ARG A 139 4.21 -11.21 -9.31
C ARG A 139 3.34 -10.66 -8.20
N ALA A 140 2.22 -10.04 -8.57
CA ALA A 140 1.19 -9.60 -7.64
C ALA A 140 0.67 -10.75 -6.75
N ASN A 141 0.62 -11.97 -7.30
CA ASN A 141 0.20 -13.18 -6.59
C ASN A 141 1.23 -13.71 -5.58
N ASP A 142 2.44 -13.15 -5.52
CA ASP A 142 3.43 -13.47 -4.50
C ASP A 142 3.13 -12.74 -3.18
N PHE A 143 2.26 -11.73 -3.21
CA PHE A 143 1.93 -10.90 -2.05
C PHE A 143 1.44 -11.68 -0.82
N PRO A 144 0.59 -12.72 -0.92
CA PRO A 144 0.22 -13.54 0.23
C PRO A 144 1.41 -14.13 0.97
N ALA A 145 2.41 -14.62 0.23
CA ALA A 145 3.62 -15.17 0.81
C ALA A 145 4.44 -14.07 1.49
N ILE A 146 4.60 -12.91 0.84
CA ILE A 146 5.32 -11.77 1.43
C ILE A 146 4.65 -11.29 2.72
N ALA A 147 3.31 -11.14 2.71
CA ALA A 147 2.53 -10.69 3.86
C ALA A 147 2.63 -11.69 5.04
N ALA A 148 2.42 -12.97 4.75
CA ALA A 148 2.54 -14.06 5.72
C ALA A 148 3.92 -14.12 6.36
N VAL A 149 4.96 -14.16 5.52
CA VAL A 149 6.34 -14.24 5.98
C VAL A 149 6.72 -12.99 6.76
N LEU A 150 6.27 -11.80 6.35
CA LEU A 150 6.54 -10.57 7.10
C LEU A 150 5.91 -10.60 8.50
N ARG A 151 4.65 -11.04 8.63
CA ARG A 151 3.98 -11.20 9.94
C ARG A 151 4.74 -12.14 10.85
N LEU A 152 4.97 -13.38 10.38
CA LEU A 152 5.58 -14.41 11.22
C LEU A 152 7.07 -14.17 11.46
N ALA A 153 7.81 -13.65 10.49
CA ALA A 153 9.20 -13.26 10.70
C ALA A 153 9.33 -12.12 11.72
N THR A 154 8.36 -11.20 11.79
CA THR A 154 8.34 -10.17 12.83
C THR A 154 7.97 -10.76 14.18
N LYS A 155 6.92 -11.59 14.25
CA LYS A 155 6.45 -12.23 15.49
C LYS A 155 7.48 -13.15 16.12
N TYR A 156 8.19 -13.93 15.31
CA TYR A 156 9.18 -14.91 15.74
C TYR A 156 10.62 -14.42 15.59
N MET A 157 10.84 -13.12 15.31
CA MET A 157 12.16 -12.50 15.22
C MET A 157 13.12 -13.17 14.21
N VAL A 158 12.61 -13.56 13.04
CA VAL A 158 13.43 -14.06 11.92
C VAL A 158 13.88 -12.89 11.04
N GLU A 159 14.84 -12.11 11.54
CA GLU A 159 15.24 -10.83 10.94
C GLU A 159 15.65 -10.91 9.45
N PRO A 160 16.42 -11.92 8.97
CA PRO A 160 16.79 -12.01 7.56
C PRO A 160 15.59 -12.10 6.61
N LEU A 161 14.53 -12.82 7.01
CA LEU A 161 13.30 -12.90 6.23
C LEU A 161 12.51 -11.58 6.31
N ARG A 162 12.46 -10.97 7.50
CA ARG A 162 11.81 -9.67 7.70
C ARG A 162 12.40 -8.60 6.78
N ILE A 163 13.73 -8.46 6.77
CA ILE A 163 14.46 -7.51 5.91
C ILE A 163 14.17 -7.78 4.44
N ARG A 164 14.17 -9.05 4.01
CA ARG A 164 13.89 -9.42 2.62
C ARG A 164 12.48 -9.03 2.18
N CYS A 165 11.47 -9.27 3.03
CA CYS A 165 10.09 -8.84 2.76
C CYS A 165 9.99 -7.32 2.69
N LEU A 166 10.60 -6.59 3.62
CA LEU A 166 10.60 -5.12 3.61
C LEU A 166 11.29 -4.56 2.37
N HIS A 167 12.45 -5.08 1.99
CA HIS A 167 13.15 -4.68 0.77
C HIS A 167 12.26 -4.87 -0.46
N ARG A 168 11.57 -6.01 -0.55
CA ARG A 168 10.62 -6.28 -1.65
C ARG A 168 9.47 -5.27 -1.67
N LEU A 169 8.87 -4.97 -0.51
CA LEU A 169 7.82 -3.96 -0.42
C LEU A 169 8.29 -2.56 -0.83
N HIS A 170 9.53 -2.17 -0.51
CA HIS A 170 10.08 -0.87 -0.92
C HIS A 170 10.37 -0.78 -2.42
N LEU A 171 10.62 -1.90 -3.11
CA LEU A 171 10.70 -1.91 -4.58
C LEU A 171 9.32 -1.70 -5.21
N ASP A 172 8.29 -2.35 -4.65
CA ASP A 172 6.92 -2.27 -5.17
C ASP A 172 6.22 -0.95 -4.78
N TRP A 173 6.64 -0.36 -3.66
CA TRP A 173 6.07 0.86 -3.04
C TRP A 173 7.19 1.79 -2.57
N PRO A 174 7.91 2.42 -3.52
CA PRO A 174 9.11 3.18 -3.22
C PRO A 174 8.81 4.44 -2.41
N PRO A 175 9.63 4.77 -1.39
CA PRO A 175 9.45 5.97 -0.57
C PRO A 175 9.98 7.25 -1.24
N SER A 176 10.71 7.12 -2.36
CA SER A 176 11.31 8.25 -3.09
C SER A 176 10.64 8.46 -4.45
N LEU A 177 10.59 9.73 -4.88
CA LEU A 177 10.07 10.10 -6.20
C LEU A 177 10.82 9.39 -7.33
N GLN A 178 12.15 9.28 -7.22
CA GLN A 178 12.96 8.56 -8.21
C GLN A 178 12.57 7.08 -8.30
N GLY A 179 12.36 6.41 -7.16
CA GLY A 179 11.93 5.01 -7.16
C GLY A 179 10.53 4.86 -7.75
N TRP A 180 9.64 5.81 -7.46
CA TRP A 180 8.30 5.85 -8.05
C TRP A 180 8.33 6.00 -9.57
N ASP A 181 9.18 6.88 -10.08
CA ASP A 181 9.36 7.05 -11.53
C ASP A 181 9.87 5.78 -12.21
N GLN A 182 10.84 5.09 -11.60
CA GLN A 182 11.35 3.81 -12.11
C GLN A 182 10.26 2.74 -12.15
N ARG A 183 9.43 2.68 -11.09
CA ARG A 183 8.28 1.78 -11.01
C ARG A 183 7.23 2.09 -12.08
N GLU A 184 6.89 3.37 -12.26
CA GLU A 184 5.90 3.79 -13.28
C GLU A 184 6.38 3.52 -14.70
N ALA A 185 7.67 3.76 -14.98
CA ALA A 185 8.28 3.43 -16.27
C ALA A 185 8.20 1.91 -16.55
N ALA A 186 8.43 1.07 -15.55
CA ALA A 186 8.32 -0.39 -15.70
C ALA A 186 6.87 -0.89 -15.85
N ALA A 187 5.88 -0.09 -15.44
CA ALA A 187 4.46 -0.42 -15.48
C ALA A 187 3.74 0.06 -16.76
N THR A 188 4.45 0.73 -17.67
CA THR A 188 3.88 1.32 -18.88
C THR A 188 4.59 0.81 -20.15
N ASP A 189 3.85 0.73 -21.25
CA ASP A 189 4.43 0.46 -22.58
C ASP A 189 5.00 1.74 -23.24
N GLU A 190 5.60 1.60 -24.42
CA GLU A 190 6.15 2.72 -25.20
C GLU A 190 5.10 3.79 -25.56
N SER A 191 3.80 3.45 -25.51
CA SER A 191 2.69 4.37 -25.73
C SER A 191 2.13 4.99 -24.45
N GLY A 192 2.74 4.71 -23.30
CA GLY A 192 2.35 5.22 -21.98
C GLY A 192 1.11 4.53 -21.38
N ARG A 193 0.65 3.42 -21.98
CA ARG A 193 -0.49 2.65 -21.46
C ARG A 193 -0.03 1.74 -20.34
N TYR A 194 -0.85 1.63 -19.30
CA TYR A 194 -0.58 0.67 -18.23
C TYR A 194 -0.65 -0.76 -18.76
N LEU A 195 0.39 -1.53 -18.45
CA LEU A 195 0.36 -2.97 -18.58
C LEU A 195 -0.60 -3.56 -17.54
N PRO A 196 -1.15 -4.77 -17.75
CA PRO A 196 -1.83 -5.52 -16.70
C PRO A 196 -0.99 -5.54 -15.42
N ARG A 197 -1.65 -5.35 -14.27
CA ARG A 197 -0.98 -5.26 -12.96
C ARG A 197 -0.53 -6.66 -12.50
N ASP A 198 0.48 -7.19 -13.18
CA ASP A 198 0.98 -8.53 -12.95
C ASP A 198 2.09 -8.57 -11.91
N THR A 199 2.75 -7.43 -11.64
CA THR A 199 4.00 -7.35 -10.87
C THR A 199 3.83 -6.86 -9.43
N CYS A 200 2.80 -6.06 -9.14
CA CYS A 200 2.59 -5.46 -7.82
C CYS A 200 1.16 -5.68 -7.30
N PRO A 201 0.99 -5.97 -5.99
CA PRO A 201 -0.32 -6.18 -5.39
C PRO A 201 -1.21 -4.92 -5.44
N HIS A 202 -2.51 -5.12 -5.23
CA HIS A 202 -3.45 -4.01 -5.13
C HIS A 202 -3.12 -3.12 -3.91
N PRO A 203 -3.09 -1.77 -4.05
CA PRO A 203 -2.67 -0.87 -2.97
C PRO A 203 -3.45 -1.04 -1.66
N ILE A 204 -4.76 -1.32 -1.71
CA ILE A 204 -5.58 -1.62 -0.51
C ILE A 204 -4.97 -2.72 0.37
N LEU A 205 -4.51 -3.82 -0.25
CA LEU A 205 -3.95 -4.95 0.49
C LEU A 205 -2.62 -4.54 1.17
N VAL A 206 -1.84 -3.73 0.48
CA VAL A 206 -0.54 -3.24 0.95
C VAL A 206 -0.71 -2.24 2.08
N ILE A 207 -1.67 -1.32 1.97
CA ILE A 207 -1.98 -0.32 3.01
C ILE A 207 -2.40 -1.05 4.29
N HIS A 208 -3.26 -2.06 4.21
CA HIS A 208 -3.63 -2.86 5.38
C HIS A 208 -2.41 -3.55 6.01
N LEU A 209 -1.56 -4.20 5.20
CA LEU A 209 -0.35 -4.84 5.71
C LEU A 209 0.63 -3.83 6.34
N ALA A 210 0.81 -2.68 5.70
CA ALA A 210 1.72 -1.63 6.18
C ALA A 210 1.25 -1.04 7.51
N LEU A 211 -0.06 -0.84 7.69
CA LEU A 211 -0.64 -0.40 8.96
C LEU A 211 -0.53 -1.49 10.03
N GLU A 212 -0.83 -2.75 9.67
CA GLU A 212 -0.73 -3.91 10.55
C GLU A 212 0.70 -4.12 11.07
N MET A 213 1.70 -4.01 10.18
CA MET A 213 3.10 -4.29 10.48
C MET A 213 3.90 -3.06 10.91
N GLY A 214 3.28 -1.88 10.97
CA GLY A 214 3.96 -0.63 11.34
C GLY A 214 5.07 -0.23 10.35
N VAL A 215 4.78 -0.29 9.05
CA VAL A 215 5.71 0.08 7.96
C VAL A 215 5.26 1.38 7.29
N PRO A 216 5.43 2.55 7.94
CA PRO A 216 4.89 3.81 7.44
C PRO A 216 5.59 4.31 6.17
N THR A 217 6.83 3.88 5.92
CA THR A 217 7.66 4.34 4.80
C THR A 217 7.05 4.11 3.42
N ILE A 218 6.21 3.07 3.27
CA ILE A 218 5.56 2.72 2.00
C ILE A 218 4.15 3.29 1.87
N LEU A 219 3.56 3.82 2.95
CA LEU A 219 2.19 4.32 2.96
C LEU A 219 1.96 5.49 1.98
N PRO A 220 2.84 6.51 1.88
CA PRO A 220 2.60 7.63 0.96
C PRO A 220 2.45 7.17 -0.49
N ALA A 221 3.35 6.29 -0.96
CA ALA A 221 3.29 5.73 -2.30
C ALA A 221 2.06 4.84 -2.50
N ALA A 222 1.69 4.04 -1.49
CA ALA A 222 0.52 3.16 -1.55
C ALA A 222 -0.81 3.93 -1.63
N PHE A 223 -0.97 4.96 -0.80
CA PHE A 223 -2.14 5.83 -0.85
C PHE A 223 -2.18 6.66 -2.13
N TYR A 224 -1.03 7.13 -2.60
CA TYR A 224 -0.95 7.84 -3.88
C TYR A 224 -1.37 6.95 -5.05
N ASP A 225 -0.90 5.70 -5.14
CA ASP A 225 -1.38 4.81 -6.22
C ASP A 225 -2.87 4.54 -6.12
N LEU A 226 -3.41 4.37 -4.91
CA LEU A 226 -4.84 4.16 -4.71
C LEU A 226 -5.67 5.39 -5.08
N SER A 227 -5.20 6.61 -4.76
CA SER A 227 -5.95 7.84 -5.04
C SER A 227 -6.16 8.07 -6.53
N ARG A 228 -5.33 7.45 -7.39
CA ARG A 228 -5.46 7.47 -8.85
C ARG A 228 -6.62 6.62 -9.38
N TYR A 229 -7.23 5.80 -8.53
CA TYR A 229 -8.41 5.04 -8.90
C TYR A 229 -9.65 5.94 -8.80
N GLY A 230 -10.63 5.69 -9.68
CA GLY A 230 -11.92 6.35 -9.57
C GLY A 230 -12.61 6.04 -8.22
N PRO A 231 -13.35 6.97 -7.61
CA PRO A 231 -13.95 6.79 -6.27
C PRO A 231 -14.74 5.49 -6.11
N SER A 232 -15.51 5.08 -7.13
CA SER A 232 -16.27 3.82 -7.11
C SER A 232 -15.37 2.58 -7.01
N LYS A 233 -14.19 2.58 -7.65
CA LYS A 233 -13.23 1.47 -7.56
C LYS A 233 -12.58 1.42 -6.18
N ILE A 234 -12.23 2.58 -5.61
CA ILE A 234 -11.71 2.68 -4.24
C ILE A 234 -12.73 2.10 -3.25
N LEU A 235 -14.00 2.46 -3.39
CA LEU A 235 -15.09 1.98 -2.53
C LEU A 235 -15.36 0.47 -2.70
N THR A 236 -15.32 -0.02 -3.94
CA THR A 236 -15.56 -1.44 -4.25
C THR A 236 -14.58 -2.35 -3.52
N GLY A 237 -13.32 -1.92 -3.40
CA GLY A 237 -12.26 -2.65 -2.72
C GLY A 237 -11.42 -3.52 -3.65
N ALA A 238 -10.66 -4.44 -3.06
CA ALA A 238 -9.77 -5.35 -3.78
C ALA A 238 -10.15 -6.81 -3.55
N SER A 239 -10.04 -7.65 -4.58
CA SER A 239 -10.20 -9.09 -4.39
C SER A 239 -9.07 -9.64 -3.51
N LYS A 240 -9.41 -10.46 -2.51
CA LYS A 240 -8.45 -11.17 -1.68
C LYS A 240 -7.81 -12.29 -2.53
N PRO A 241 -6.48 -12.32 -2.66
CA PRO A 241 -5.78 -13.38 -3.39
C PRO A 241 -6.02 -14.74 -2.71
N LEU A 242 -5.99 -15.81 -3.52
CA LEU A 242 -5.98 -17.18 -3.03
C LEU A 242 -4.72 -17.43 -2.22
N VAL A 243 -4.87 -18.16 -1.11
CA VAL A 243 -3.77 -18.54 -0.23
C VAL A 243 -3.55 -20.05 -0.25
N ALA A 244 -2.37 -20.52 0.16
CA ALA A 244 -1.99 -21.93 0.09
C ALA A 244 -3.02 -22.86 0.75
N TYR A 245 -3.54 -22.49 1.91
CA TYR A 245 -4.56 -23.29 2.61
C TYR A 245 -5.86 -23.42 1.81
N ASP A 246 -6.35 -22.33 1.18
CA ASP A 246 -7.56 -22.38 0.35
C ASP A 246 -7.40 -23.36 -0.82
N ILE A 247 -6.18 -23.42 -1.39
CA ILE A 247 -5.86 -24.32 -2.49
C ILE A 247 -5.80 -25.77 -2.02
N ILE A 248 -5.17 -26.04 -0.87
CA ILE A 248 -5.09 -27.39 -0.30
C ILE A 248 -6.49 -27.92 0.02
N VAL A 249 -7.30 -27.12 0.72
CA VAL A 249 -8.69 -27.48 1.03
C VAL A 249 -9.50 -27.75 -0.24
N GLY A 250 -9.35 -26.88 -1.25
CA GLY A 250 -10.05 -27.02 -2.53
C GLY A 250 -9.66 -28.25 -3.35
N LYS A 251 -8.43 -28.76 -3.21
CA LYS A 251 -8.02 -30.03 -3.85
C LYS A 251 -8.65 -31.22 -3.15
N SER A 252 -8.62 -31.24 -1.82
CA SER A 252 -9.15 -32.35 -1.03
C SER A 252 -10.66 -32.54 -1.19
N THR A 253 -11.44 -31.47 -1.41
CA THR A 253 -12.88 -31.60 -1.71
C THR A 253 -13.16 -32.15 -3.10
N VAL A 254 -12.29 -31.90 -4.08
CA VAL A 254 -12.43 -32.44 -5.44
C VAL A 254 -12.06 -33.93 -5.46
N GLU A 255 -10.99 -34.33 -4.78
CA GLU A 255 -10.56 -35.74 -4.67
C GLU A 255 -11.58 -36.60 -3.90
N GLN A 256 -12.29 -36.04 -2.92
CA GLN A 256 -13.36 -36.75 -2.19
C GLN A 256 -14.70 -36.82 -2.95
N ALA A 257 -14.91 -35.96 -3.95
CA ALA A 257 -16.14 -35.90 -4.73
C ALA A 257 -16.15 -36.85 -5.95
N GLU A 258 -15.04 -37.55 -6.24
CA GLU A 258 -15.03 -38.55 -7.30
C GLU A 258 -15.78 -39.85 -6.93
N ASP A 259 -16.11 -40.06 -5.64
CA ASP A 259 -16.85 -41.24 -5.15
C ASP A 259 -18.30 -40.94 -4.71
N SER A 260 -18.80 -39.72 -4.89
CA SER A 260 -20.19 -39.34 -4.60
C SER A 260 -20.62 -38.11 -5.40
N GLN A 261 -21.84 -38.16 -5.97
CA GLN A 261 -22.44 -37.12 -6.84
C GLN A 261 -22.16 -35.67 -6.38
N PRO A 262 -22.02 -34.72 -7.33
CA PRO A 262 -21.52 -33.39 -7.06
C PRO A 262 -22.51 -32.59 -6.22
N VAL A 263 -22.28 -32.58 -4.91
CA VAL A 263 -22.90 -31.63 -4.00
C VAL A 263 -22.14 -30.32 -4.14
N VAL A 264 -22.67 -29.43 -4.98
CA VAL A 264 -22.23 -28.02 -5.08
C VAL A 264 -22.66 -27.30 -3.79
N THR A 265 -21.97 -27.56 -2.68
CA THR A 265 -22.13 -26.77 -1.45
C THR A 265 -21.11 -25.64 -1.43
N ALA A 266 -21.62 -24.46 -1.79
CA ALA A 266 -21.33 -23.12 -1.29
C ALA A 266 -20.06 -22.90 -0.43
N HIS A 267 -19.23 -21.91 -0.81
CA HIS A 267 -18.71 -20.84 0.05
C HIS A 267 -17.90 -19.80 -0.77
N THR A 268 -18.49 -19.24 -1.83
CA THR A 268 -17.94 -18.03 -2.48
C THR A 268 -18.52 -16.78 -1.80
N THR A 269 -18.32 -16.66 -0.49
CA THR A 269 -18.60 -15.40 0.21
C THR A 269 -17.69 -14.33 -0.38
N SER A 270 -18.26 -13.15 -0.69
CA SER A 270 -17.58 -12.04 -1.34
C SER A 270 -16.18 -11.80 -0.73
N ARG A 271 -15.14 -12.18 -1.48
CA ARG A 271 -13.73 -12.11 -1.07
C ARG A 271 -13.14 -10.70 -1.23
N MET A 272 -13.96 -9.66 -1.08
CA MET A 272 -13.54 -8.29 -1.28
C MET A 272 -13.00 -7.71 0.03
N VAL A 273 -11.77 -7.21 -0.01
CA VAL A 273 -11.16 -6.41 1.05
C VAL A 273 -11.51 -4.95 0.78
N GLN A 274 -12.24 -4.34 1.72
CA GLN A 274 -12.66 -2.95 1.65
C GLN A 274 -11.95 -2.12 2.71
N PHE A 275 -11.85 -0.82 2.46
CA PHE A 275 -11.36 0.13 3.44
C PHE A 275 -12.41 0.39 4.52
N SER A 276 -11.92 0.61 5.74
CA SER A 276 -12.73 1.24 6.77
C SER A 276 -13.14 2.64 6.32
N HIS A 277 -14.23 3.16 6.88
CA HIS A 277 -14.70 4.51 6.58
C HIS A 277 -13.59 5.57 6.76
N ALA A 278 -12.75 5.43 7.80
CA ALA A 278 -11.63 6.33 8.05
C ALA A 278 -10.57 6.28 6.93
N LEU A 279 -10.16 5.08 6.49
CA LEU A 279 -9.19 4.93 5.41
C LEU A 279 -9.74 5.40 4.06
N LEU A 280 -11.04 5.20 3.82
CA LEU A 280 -11.71 5.71 2.63
C LEU A 280 -11.69 7.25 2.60
N CYS A 281 -12.14 7.90 3.69
CA CYS A 281 -12.12 9.37 3.80
C CYS A 281 -10.71 9.93 3.63
N LYS A 282 -9.71 9.31 4.27
CA LYS A 282 -8.29 9.67 4.15
C LYS A 282 -7.82 9.61 2.69
N THR A 283 -8.15 8.53 1.99
CA THR A 283 -7.79 8.37 0.57
C THR A 283 -8.46 9.42 -0.32
N LEU A 284 -9.76 9.68 -0.11
CA LEU A 284 -10.52 10.64 -0.91
C LEU A 284 -10.09 12.09 -0.66
N ARG A 285 -9.73 12.45 0.58
CA ARG A 285 -9.14 13.76 0.89
C ARG A 285 -7.79 13.94 0.23
N GLY A 286 -6.93 12.92 0.26
CA GLY A 286 -5.65 13.00 -0.44
C GLY A 286 -5.81 13.08 -1.96
N ARG A 287 -6.84 12.41 -2.52
CA ARG A 287 -7.24 12.56 -3.92
C ARG A 287 -7.68 13.99 -4.25
N GLU A 288 -8.51 14.59 -3.40
CA GLU A 288 -8.93 15.99 -3.53
C GLU A 288 -7.74 16.95 -3.45
N ALA A 289 -6.83 16.74 -2.50
CA ALA A 289 -5.61 17.53 -2.35
C ALA A 289 -4.69 17.43 -3.58
N SER A 290 -4.56 16.22 -4.14
CA SER A 290 -3.80 15.98 -5.38
C SER A 290 -4.35 16.78 -6.56
N GLN A 291 -5.68 16.86 -6.70
CA GLN A 291 -6.33 17.66 -7.73
C GLN A 291 -6.23 19.16 -7.47
N ARG A 292 -6.40 19.58 -6.21
CA ARG A 292 -6.20 20.98 -5.79
C ARG A 292 -4.79 21.46 -6.11
N PHE A 293 -3.77 20.62 -5.91
CA PHE A 293 -2.39 20.98 -6.22
C PHE A 293 -2.21 21.39 -7.69
N ILE A 294 -2.78 20.64 -8.64
CA ILE A 294 -2.70 20.99 -10.06
C ILE A 294 -3.40 22.31 -10.36
N ALA A 295 -4.57 22.57 -9.78
CA ALA A 295 -5.25 23.85 -9.92
C ALA A 295 -4.40 25.01 -9.38
N THR A 296 -3.77 24.83 -8.21
CA THR A 296 -2.86 25.82 -7.62
C THR A 296 -1.59 26.00 -8.46
N PHE A 297 -1.02 24.92 -8.99
CA PHE A 297 0.13 24.99 -9.89
C PHE A 297 -0.19 25.80 -11.14
N LEU A 298 -1.34 25.57 -11.78
CA LEU A 298 -1.76 26.34 -12.96
C LEU A 298 -1.90 27.82 -12.64
N ALA A 299 -2.55 28.16 -11.51
CA ALA A 299 -2.72 29.55 -11.09
C ALA A 299 -1.39 30.24 -10.74
N ARG A 300 -0.44 29.52 -10.12
CA ARG A 300 0.85 30.06 -9.66
C ARG A 300 1.88 30.15 -10.77
N GLU A 301 1.97 29.13 -11.62
CA GLU A 301 3.07 28.95 -12.57
C GLU A 301 2.69 29.28 -14.02
N LEU A 302 1.41 29.18 -14.40
CA LEU A 302 1.03 29.27 -15.82
C LEU A 302 0.06 30.42 -16.12
N TYR A 303 -0.82 30.78 -15.19
CA TYR A 303 -1.75 31.90 -15.36
C TYR A 303 -0.99 33.22 -15.49
N ASN A 304 -1.17 33.92 -16.62
CA ASN A 304 -0.45 35.15 -16.99
C ASN A 304 1.09 35.04 -16.88
N ARG A 305 1.65 33.83 -17.08
CA ARG A 305 3.09 33.60 -16.99
C ARG A 305 3.84 34.47 -18.00
N GLN A 306 4.79 35.25 -17.49
CA GLN A 306 5.72 36.00 -18.33
C GLN A 306 6.82 35.09 -18.89
N PRO A 307 7.40 35.40 -20.07
CA PRO A 307 8.59 34.73 -20.56
C PRO A 307 9.74 34.77 -19.53
N ALA A 308 10.65 33.79 -19.61
CA ALA A 308 11.82 33.73 -18.74
C ALA A 308 12.63 35.04 -18.79
N THR A 309 13.30 35.39 -17.69
CA THR A 309 14.08 36.65 -17.58
C THR A 309 15.20 36.75 -18.63
N ASP A 310 15.73 35.61 -19.05
CA ASP A 310 16.74 35.41 -20.08
C ASP A 310 16.14 34.96 -21.44
N CYS A 311 14.85 35.20 -21.67
CA CYS A 311 14.18 34.87 -22.93
C CYS A 311 14.94 35.42 -24.15
N LEU A 312 15.24 34.54 -25.11
CA LEU A 312 15.96 34.93 -26.34
C LEU A 312 15.18 35.94 -27.19
N ASN A 313 13.85 35.97 -27.04
CA ASN A 313 12.96 36.83 -27.79
C ASN A 313 12.66 38.16 -27.07
N LYS A 314 13.28 38.44 -25.91
CA LYS A 314 12.96 39.61 -25.07
C LYS A 314 13.06 40.97 -25.76
N HIS A 315 13.86 41.07 -26.81
CA HIS A 315 14.07 42.30 -27.58
C HIS A 315 13.17 42.43 -28.81
N ASN A 316 12.41 41.39 -29.16
CA ASN A 316 11.53 41.40 -30.33
C ASN A 316 10.09 41.03 -29.92
N PRO A 317 9.19 42.03 -29.80
CA PRO A 317 7.81 41.82 -29.37
C PRO A 317 7.05 40.75 -30.16
N ALA A 318 7.25 40.66 -31.48
CA ALA A 318 6.54 39.70 -32.32
C ALA A 318 6.89 38.24 -31.99
N THR A 319 8.15 37.99 -31.62
CA THR A 319 8.62 36.66 -31.20
C THR A 319 8.47 36.41 -29.71
N LEU A 320 8.37 37.48 -28.90
CA LEU A 320 8.13 37.38 -27.46
C LEU A 320 6.73 36.85 -27.17
N VAL A 321 5.73 37.36 -27.90
CA VAL A 321 4.34 36.88 -27.85
C VAL A 321 4.28 35.37 -28.08
N GLN A 322 5.11 34.81 -28.96
CA GLN A 322 5.11 33.36 -29.21
C GLN A 322 5.46 32.52 -27.97
N CYS A 323 6.36 33.01 -27.10
CA CYS A 323 6.69 32.33 -25.85
C CYS A 323 5.53 32.44 -24.85
N THR A 324 4.90 33.61 -24.74
CA THR A 324 3.72 33.84 -23.89
C THR A 324 2.55 32.95 -24.32
N GLU A 325 2.21 32.96 -25.61
CA GLU A 325 1.16 32.11 -26.18
C GLU A 325 1.45 30.62 -26.01
N SER A 326 2.73 30.21 -26.08
CA SER A 326 3.11 28.83 -25.82
C SER A 326 2.83 28.40 -24.37
N PHE A 327 3.09 29.27 -23.38
CA PHE A 327 2.73 28.99 -21.99
C PHE A 327 1.22 28.94 -21.78
N TYR A 328 0.49 29.86 -22.39
CA TYR A 328 -0.97 29.85 -22.40
C TYR A 328 -1.51 28.54 -23.01
N TYR A 329 -0.91 28.06 -24.09
CA TYR A 329 -1.28 26.80 -24.72
C TYR A 329 -1.04 25.59 -23.81
N ILE A 330 0.10 25.53 -23.09
CA ILE A 330 0.35 24.48 -22.08
C ILE A 330 -0.74 24.53 -21.02
N MET A 331 -1.04 25.72 -20.47
CA MET A 331 -2.09 25.91 -19.47
C MET A 331 -3.43 25.36 -19.96
N LEU A 332 -3.85 25.72 -21.17
CA LEU A 332 -5.11 25.25 -21.76
C LEU A 332 -5.15 23.74 -21.93
N ASN A 333 -4.04 23.11 -22.32
CA ASN A 333 -4.02 21.66 -22.48
C ASN A 333 -4.05 20.93 -21.14
N VAL A 334 -3.33 21.43 -20.13
CA VAL A 334 -3.40 20.88 -18.78
C VAL A 334 -4.81 21.07 -18.20
N LEU A 335 -5.46 22.21 -18.45
CA LEU A 335 -6.86 22.47 -18.09
C LEU A 335 -7.86 21.62 -18.88
N ARG A 336 -7.58 21.25 -20.13
CA ARG A 336 -8.44 20.30 -20.88
C ARG A 336 -8.27 18.87 -20.41
N SER A 337 -7.10 18.53 -19.89
CA SER A 337 -6.74 17.21 -19.40
C SER A 337 -6.64 17.18 -17.87
N VAL A 338 -7.54 17.89 -17.15
CA VAL A 338 -7.50 17.96 -15.68
C VAL A 338 -7.49 16.55 -15.11
N GLY A 339 -6.36 16.21 -14.47
CA GLY A 339 -6.17 14.93 -13.82
C GLY A 339 -6.21 13.74 -14.77
N GLY A 340 -5.70 13.83 -16.00
CA GLY A 340 -5.40 12.65 -16.82
C GLY A 340 -6.60 11.75 -17.20
N ILE A 341 -7.84 12.20 -17.03
CA ILE A 341 -9.07 11.42 -17.28
C ILE A 341 -9.09 10.85 -18.71
N ALA A 342 -8.67 11.63 -19.70
CA ALA A 342 -8.58 11.20 -21.10
C ALA A 342 -7.61 10.02 -21.32
N HIS A 343 -6.69 9.78 -20.38
CA HIS A 343 -5.69 8.71 -20.39
C HIS A 343 -5.94 7.67 -19.29
N GLY A 344 -7.09 7.72 -18.61
CA GLY A 344 -7.40 6.83 -17.48
C GLY A 344 -6.54 7.07 -16.23
N ARG A 345 -5.89 8.23 -16.14
CA ARG A 345 -4.93 8.63 -15.10
C ARG A 345 -5.54 9.68 -14.17
N ASP A 346 -6.69 9.34 -13.59
CA ASP A 346 -7.47 10.22 -12.74
C ASP A 346 -6.66 10.68 -11.52
N ALA A 347 -6.82 11.93 -11.10
CA ALA A 347 -6.19 12.46 -9.89
C ALA A 347 -4.65 12.33 -9.77
N ASP A 348 -3.92 12.19 -10.89
CA ASP A 348 -2.45 11.98 -10.90
C ASP A 348 -1.66 13.28 -11.21
N PRO A 349 -1.25 14.06 -10.18
CA PRO A 349 -0.48 15.28 -10.39
C PRO A 349 0.91 15.03 -11.00
N LEU A 350 1.60 13.95 -10.63
CA LEU A 350 2.94 13.66 -11.18
C LEU A 350 2.87 13.39 -12.68
N PHE A 351 1.91 12.56 -13.11
CA PHE A 351 1.66 12.32 -14.53
C PHE A 351 1.29 13.61 -15.27
N THR A 352 0.39 14.41 -14.69
CA THR A 352 -0.03 15.69 -15.28
C THR A 352 1.16 16.64 -15.51
N LEU A 353 2.08 16.72 -14.54
CA LEU A 353 3.30 17.53 -14.63
C LEU A 353 4.27 17.01 -15.70
N VAL A 354 4.44 15.69 -15.82
CA VAL A 354 5.24 15.07 -16.88
C VAL A 354 4.64 15.35 -18.25
N GLN A 355 3.31 15.21 -18.40
CA GLN A 355 2.62 15.51 -19.65
C GLN A 355 2.80 16.98 -20.08
N ALA A 356 2.76 17.91 -19.12
CA ALA A 356 3.03 19.33 -19.38
C ALA A 356 4.47 19.56 -19.87
N LEU A 357 5.44 18.79 -19.35
CA LEU A 357 6.83 18.85 -19.78
C LEU A 357 7.04 18.29 -21.20
N GLU A 358 6.37 17.20 -21.54
CA GLU A 358 6.44 16.57 -22.86
C GLU A 358 5.92 17.49 -23.99
N MET A 359 5.02 18.43 -23.68
CA MET A 359 4.57 19.43 -24.65
C MET A 359 5.69 20.31 -25.20
N LEU A 360 6.81 20.44 -24.48
CA LEU A 360 7.97 21.23 -24.92
C LEU A 360 8.70 20.61 -26.13
N SER A 361 8.54 19.29 -26.35
CA SER A 361 9.18 18.54 -27.44
C SER A 361 8.20 18.03 -28.49
N ARG A 362 6.88 18.01 -28.20
CA ARG A 362 5.84 17.59 -29.14
C ARG A 362 5.72 18.53 -30.36
N THR A 363 5.44 17.94 -31.51
CA THR A 363 5.30 18.63 -32.80
C THR A 363 3.91 18.48 -33.44
N ASP A 364 2.97 17.82 -32.77
CA ASP A 364 1.70 17.39 -33.33
C ASP A 364 0.54 18.40 -33.18
N PHE A 365 0.81 19.66 -32.84
CA PHE A 365 -0.25 20.67 -32.76
C PHE A 365 -0.72 21.07 -34.16
N THR A 366 -2.03 21.01 -34.38
CA THR A 366 -2.67 21.41 -35.63
C THR A 366 -3.04 22.88 -35.56
N THR A 367 -2.44 23.73 -36.39
CA THR A 367 -2.85 25.14 -36.51
C THR A 367 -4.21 25.21 -37.19
N ALA A 368 -5.26 25.56 -36.46
CA ALA A 368 -6.58 25.84 -37.05
C ALA A 368 -6.61 27.20 -37.80
N ASP A 369 -5.63 28.08 -37.56
CA ASP A 369 -5.76 29.48 -37.94
C ASP A 369 -4.67 29.92 -38.92
N SER A 370 -4.92 29.68 -40.21
CA SER A 370 -4.43 30.52 -41.31
C SER A 370 -5.40 30.52 -42.49
N ALA A 371 -6.71 30.48 -42.20
CA ALA A 371 -7.77 30.81 -43.15
C ALA A 371 -8.18 32.28 -42.95
N GLY A 372 -7.27 33.19 -43.33
CA GLY A 372 -7.46 34.63 -43.20
C GLY A 372 -6.53 35.35 -44.15
N GLY A 373 -6.66 35.06 -45.45
CA GLY A 373 -5.81 35.64 -46.49
C GLY A 373 -6.27 35.21 -47.88
N GLU A 374 -7.07 36.09 -48.49
CA GLU A 374 -7.28 36.28 -49.93
C GLU A 374 -7.96 35.15 -50.73
N THR A 375 -9.23 35.42 -51.06
CA THR A 375 -9.92 34.85 -52.20
C THR A 375 -9.19 35.22 -53.49
N ASN A 376 -8.59 34.24 -54.17
CA ASN A 376 -8.41 34.29 -55.61
C ASN A 376 -8.86 32.97 -56.22
N VAL A 377 -9.97 33.04 -56.94
CA VAL A 377 -10.55 31.94 -57.72
C VAL A 377 -9.77 31.86 -59.03
N GLY A 378 -9.00 30.80 -59.23
CA GLY A 378 -8.34 30.48 -60.49
C GLY A 378 -8.09 28.97 -60.54
N GLY A 379 -8.86 28.27 -61.37
CA GLY A 379 -8.91 26.82 -61.45
C GLY A 379 -7.61 26.16 -61.92
N GLY A 380 -7.37 24.97 -61.38
CA GLY A 380 -6.31 24.06 -61.78
C GLY A 380 -6.48 22.74 -61.05
N GLU A 381 -6.99 21.74 -61.76
CA GLU A 381 -7.17 20.37 -61.28
C GLU A 381 -5.81 19.75 -60.93
N GLY A 382 -5.61 19.41 -59.65
CA GLY A 382 -4.38 18.80 -59.16
C GLY A 382 -4.17 19.03 -57.67
N GLY A 383 -5.05 18.49 -56.81
CA GLY A 383 -5.04 18.78 -55.37
C GLY A 383 -4.27 17.75 -54.54
N ALA A 384 -2.99 18.01 -54.31
CA ALA A 384 -2.21 17.37 -53.25
C ALA A 384 -2.93 17.48 -51.90
N SER A 385 -2.89 16.42 -51.09
CA SER A 385 -3.36 16.40 -49.70
C SER A 385 -2.86 17.65 -48.98
N VAL A 386 -3.78 18.51 -48.51
CA VAL A 386 -3.48 19.68 -47.68
C VAL A 386 -2.67 19.19 -46.48
N GLY A 387 -1.36 19.37 -46.53
CA GLY A 387 -0.43 18.96 -45.49
C GLY A 387 -0.73 19.75 -44.24
N GLN A 388 -1.45 19.15 -43.30
CA GLN A 388 -1.67 19.72 -41.98
C GLN A 388 -0.30 19.93 -41.34
N LYS A 389 0.17 21.18 -41.32
CA LYS A 389 1.52 21.55 -40.87
C LYS A 389 1.58 21.35 -39.36
N ARG A 390 2.02 20.15 -38.95
CA ARG A 390 2.35 19.78 -37.58
C ARG A 390 3.35 20.82 -37.03
N CYS A 391 2.92 21.65 -36.09
CA CYS A 391 3.75 22.68 -35.48
C CYS A 391 3.98 22.34 -34.01
N GLY A 392 5.23 22.46 -33.53
CA GLY A 392 5.52 22.43 -32.08
C GLY A 392 5.26 23.78 -31.42
N LEU A 393 5.41 23.85 -30.09
CA LEU A 393 5.32 25.11 -29.35
C LEU A 393 6.41 26.08 -29.84
N ARG A 394 6.03 27.33 -30.10
CA ARG A 394 6.92 28.40 -30.60
C ARG A 394 7.61 29.12 -29.45
N MET A 395 8.31 28.36 -28.62
CA MET A 395 9.01 28.85 -27.44
C MET A 395 10.53 28.74 -27.58
N CYS A 396 11.26 29.73 -27.06
CA CYS A 396 12.72 29.70 -27.05
C CYS A 396 13.27 28.67 -26.04
N SER A 397 14.53 28.26 -26.23
CA SER A 397 15.21 27.29 -25.35
C SER A 397 15.28 27.73 -23.88
N MET A 398 15.47 29.02 -23.62
CA MET A 398 15.55 29.54 -22.24
C MET A 398 14.21 29.42 -21.51
N CYS A 399 13.09 29.72 -22.19
CA CYS A 399 11.75 29.50 -21.64
C CYS A 399 11.43 28.02 -21.43
N LYS A 400 11.92 27.11 -22.31
CA LYS A 400 11.81 25.66 -22.11
C LYS A 400 12.51 25.21 -20.83
N VAL A 401 13.76 25.63 -20.64
CA VAL A 401 14.57 25.28 -19.47
C VAL A 401 13.96 25.81 -18.18
N ASP A 402 13.52 27.07 -18.19
CA ASP A 402 12.87 27.70 -17.04
C ASP A 402 11.60 26.93 -16.60
N PHE A 403 10.73 26.59 -17.55
CA PHE A 403 9.53 25.82 -17.24
C PHE A 403 9.84 24.39 -16.81
N ALA A 404 10.82 23.72 -17.43
CA ALA A 404 11.27 22.41 -16.99
C ALA A 404 11.74 22.41 -15.52
N LYS A 405 12.44 23.48 -15.09
CA LYS A 405 12.82 23.66 -13.68
C LYS A 405 11.61 23.86 -12.77
N ALA A 406 10.59 24.60 -13.23
CA ALA A 406 9.34 24.77 -12.47
C ALA A 406 8.60 23.44 -12.28
N ILE A 407 8.52 22.63 -13.33
CA ILE A 407 7.95 21.27 -13.28
C ILE A 407 8.74 20.38 -12.32
N ALA A 408 10.08 20.35 -12.41
CA ALA A 408 10.90 19.54 -11.52
C ALA A 408 10.68 19.89 -10.05
N ARG A 409 10.64 21.18 -9.71
CA ARG A 409 10.31 21.64 -8.34
C ARG A 409 8.91 21.21 -7.91
N ALA A 410 7.92 21.37 -8.78
CA ALA A 410 6.55 20.98 -8.48
C ALA A 410 6.40 19.48 -8.23
N ARG A 411 7.13 18.63 -8.95
CA ARG A 411 7.10 17.17 -8.72
C ARG A 411 7.68 16.78 -7.37
N GLU A 412 8.79 17.38 -6.96
CA GLU A 412 9.36 17.20 -5.62
C GLU A 412 8.40 17.70 -4.52
N GLU A 413 7.74 18.85 -4.75
CA GLU A 413 6.71 19.40 -3.85
C GLU A 413 5.53 18.43 -3.69
N VAL A 414 5.00 17.88 -4.78
CA VAL A 414 3.94 16.84 -4.75
C VAL A 414 4.37 15.66 -3.89
N TRP A 415 5.56 15.11 -4.14
CA TRP A 415 6.04 13.93 -3.43
C TRP A 415 6.19 14.20 -1.92
N GLY A 416 6.76 15.35 -1.57
CA GLY A 416 6.92 15.78 -0.18
C GLY A 416 5.59 16.05 0.55
N LEU A 417 4.53 16.39 -0.17
CA LEU A 417 3.21 16.64 0.40
C LEU A 417 2.35 15.39 0.61
N LEU A 418 2.71 14.24 0.02
CA LEU A 418 1.91 13.00 0.13
C LEU A 418 1.63 12.60 1.59
N PRO A 419 2.59 12.60 2.54
CA PRO A 419 2.30 12.28 3.93
C PRO A 419 1.24 13.19 4.56
N THR A 420 1.27 14.50 4.23
CA THR A 420 0.27 15.46 4.72
C THR A 420 -1.09 15.25 4.07
N TRP A 421 -1.14 15.02 2.75
CA TRP A 421 -2.39 14.80 2.01
C TRP A 421 -3.17 13.58 2.50
N PHE A 422 -2.46 12.54 2.94
CA PHE A 422 -3.06 11.31 3.45
C PHE A 422 -3.02 11.22 4.98
N GLU A 423 -2.80 12.32 5.70
CA GLU A 423 -2.85 12.36 7.17
C GLU A 423 -1.98 11.24 7.80
N LEU A 424 -0.74 11.08 7.32
CA LEU A 424 0.21 10.04 7.74
C LEU A 424 1.29 10.56 8.71
N ALA A 425 1.32 11.87 8.96
CA ALA A 425 2.29 12.56 9.81
C ALA A 425 1.77 12.73 11.24
#